data_AF-A0A7S2CMA2-F1
#
_entry.id   AF-A0A7S2CMA2-F1
#
_cell.length_a   1.000
_cell.length_b   1.000
_cell.length_c   1.000
_cell.angle_alpha   90.00
_cell.angle_beta   90.00
_cell.angle_gamma   90.00
#
_symmetry.space_group_name_H-M   'P 1'
#
loop_
_entity.id
_entity.type
_entity.pdbx_description
1 polymer ?
#
loop_
_entity_poly.entity_id
_entity_poly.type
_entity_poly.pdbx_seq_one_letter_code
_entity_poly.pdbx_strand_id
1 'polypeptide(L)'
;VAAVDQSKFRTCKQGSFCRRYVKYVQRIRKTGDFAHELDPSSLVPKEGGRVLHGRLLHSHSGSGENSTDEAVAPLRLELRLFRDKVSGSCGIARLTISEEAPASPRFRLREGDVVMGDLEP
;
A
#
# COMPACT_ATOMS: atom_id res chain seq x y z
N VAL A 1 -1.17 -19.74 -35.42
CA VAL A 1 -1.37 -19.12 -34.09
C VAL A 1 -2.86 -19.14 -33.81
N ALA A 2 -3.33 -19.91 -32.85
CA ALA A 2 -4.76 -19.95 -32.52
C ALA A 2 -5.19 -18.59 -31.96
N ALA A 3 -6.28 -18.02 -32.46
CA ALA A 3 -6.82 -16.77 -31.95
C ALA A 3 -7.32 -17.00 -30.51
N VAL A 4 -6.79 -16.22 -29.56
CA VAL A 4 -7.22 -16.27 -28.17
C VAL A 4 -8.61 -15.64 -28.06
N ASP A 5 -9.57 -16.41 -27.53
CA ASP A 5 -10.91 -15.92 -27.24
C ASP A 5 -10.88 -14.98 -26.03
N GLN A 6 -10.95 -13.67 -26.30
CA GLN A 6 -10.90 -12.64 -25.27
C GLN A 6 -12.12 -12.62 -24.35
N SER A 7 -13.25 -13.22 -24.75
CA SER A 7 -14.47 -13.24 -23.92
C SER A 7 -14.29 -14.03 -22.62
N LYS A 8 -13.30 -14.93 -22.58
CA LYS A 8 -12.97 -15.75 -21.41
C LYS A 8 -12.17 -15.00 -20.33
N PHE A 9 -11.67 -13.81 -20.63
CA PHE A 9 -10.84 -13.02 -19.73
C PHE A 9 -11.61 -11.82 -19.20
N ARG A 10 -11.49 -11.57 -17.89
CA ARG A 10 -12.13 -10.41 -17.28
C ARG A 10 -11.44 -9.13 -17.71
N THR A 11 -12.19 -8.23 -18.32
CA THR A 11 -11.78 -6.84 -18.52
C THR A 11 -11.82 -6.07 -17.20
N CYS A 12 -11.09 -4.96 -17.13
CA CYS A 12 -11.12 -4.08 -15.94
C CYS A 12 -12.52 -3.52 -15.62
N LYS A 13 -13.42 -3.41 -16.61
CA LYS A 13 -14.81 -2.99 -16.40
C LYS A 13 -15.65 -4.08 -15.73
N GLN A 14 -15.36 -5.36 -16.03
CA GLN A 14 -16.02 -6.51 -15.44
C GLN A 14 -15.51 -6.81 -14.02
N GLY A 15 -14.23 -6.57 -13.74
CA GLY A 15 -13.65 -6.72 -12.39
C GLY A 15 -14.07 -5.62 -11.42
N SER A 16 -14.73 -5.97 -10.32
CA SER A 16 -15.22 -5.01 -9.32
C SER A 16 -14.09 -4.19 -8.68
N PHE A 17 -12.95 -4.82 -8.35
CA PHE A 17 -11.78 -4.14 -7.80
C PHE A 17 -11.18 -3.16 -8.81
N CYS A 18 -10.83 -3.61 -10.03
CA CYS A 18 -10.23 -2.72 -11.03
C CYS A 18 -11.15 -1.54 -11.36
N ARG A 19 -12.45 -1.79 -11.55
CA ARG A 19 -13.43 -0.73 -11.82
C ARG A 19 -13.48 0.33 -10.72
N ARG A 20 -13.46 -0.07 -9.44
CA ARG A 20 -13.45 0.89 -8.31
C ARG A 20 -12.12 1.62 -8.23
N TYR A 21 -11.00 0.93 -8.38
CA TYR A 21 -9.67 1.52 -8.30
C TYR A 21 -9.40 2.55 -9.41
N VAL A 22 -9.84 2.26 -10.65
CA VAL A 22 -9.74 3.22 -11.76
C VAL A 22 -10.54 4.49 -11.47
N LYS A 23 -11.77 4.36 -10.93
CA LYS A 23 -12.56 5.54 -10.51
C LYS A 23 -11.86 6.34 -9.41
N TYR A 24 -11.26 5.65 -8.43
CA TYR A 24 -10.48 6.29 -7.36
C TYR A 24 -9.28 7.07 -7.91
N VAL A 25 -8.47 6.48 -8.79
CA VAL A 25 -7.33 7.15 -9.43
C VAL A 25 -7.78 8.36 -10.24
N GLN A 26 -8.89 8.23 -10.98
CA GLN A 26 -9.47 9.36 -11.72
C GLN A 26 -9.93 10.49 -10.80
N ARG A 27 -10.46 10.18 -9.61
CA ARG A 27 -10.80 11.18 -8.60
C ARG A 27 -9.55 11.91 -8.11
N ILE A 28 -8.53 11.19 -7.66
CA ILE A 28 -7.26 11.78 -7.18
C ILE A 28 -6.64 12.68 -8.26
N ARG A 29 -6.61 12.25 -9.52
CA ARG A 29 -6.05 13.06 -10.62
C ARG A 29 -6.80 14.37 -10.85
N LYS A 30 -8.09 14.42 -10.50
CA LYS A 30 -8.93 15.60 -10.67
C LYS A 30 -8.90 16.52 -9.46
N THR A 31 -8.90 15.95 -8.26
CA THR A 31 -9.10 16.72 -7.02
C THR A 31 -7.85 16.82 -6.15
N GLY A 32 -6.92 15.88 -6.28
CA GLY A 32 -5.77 15.75 -5.37
C GLY A 32 -6.11 15.04 -4.06
N ASP A 33 -7.35 14.58 -3.86
CA ASP A 33 -7.79 14.03 -2.57
C ASP A 33 -7.37 12.57 -2.41
N PHE A 34 -6.42 12.35 -1.50
CA PHE A 34 -5.98 11.02 -1.09
C PHE A 34 -6.93 10.44 -0.03
N ALA A 35 -7.09 9.13 -0.02
CA ALA A 35 -7.98 8.46 0.95
C ALA A 35 -7.33 8.32 2.32
N HIS A 36 -6.00 8.47 2.40
CA HIS A 36 -5.25 8.32 3.63
C HIS A 36 -4.19 9.40 3.75
N GLU A 37 -3.94 9.81 4.98
CA GLU A 37 -2.91 10.76 5.36
C GLU A 37 -2.02 10.16 6.44
N LEU A 38 -0.73 10.49 6.41
CA LEU A 38 0.22 10.07 7.43
C LEU A 38 -0.02 10.88 8.71
N ASP A 39 -0.16 10.20 9.86
CA ASP A 39 -0.14 10.83 11.17
C ASP A 39 1.32 11.09 11.58
N PRO A 40 1.83 12.33 11.52
CA PRO A 40 3.23 12.61 11.78
C PRO A 40 3.60 12.35 13.25
N SER A 41 2.63 12.44 14.17
CA SER A 41 2.83 12.21 15.59
C SER A 41 3.04 10.72 15.92
N SER A 42 2.62 9.83 15.02
CA SER A 42 2.80 8.38 15.16
C SER A 42 4.16 7.87 14.67
N LEU A 43 5.01 8.73 14.12
CA LEU A 43 6.28 8.33 13.55
C LEU A 43 7.28 7.94 14.63
N VAL A 44 7.64 6.67 14.67
CA VAL A 44 8.60 6.11 15.63
C VAL A 44 9.77 5.45 14.89
N PRO A 45 10.99 6.04 14.95
CA PRO A 45 12.17 5.40 14.42
C PRO A 45 12.58 4.21 15.30
N LYS A 46 13.02 3.13 14.64
CA LYS A 46 13.51 1.89 15.24
C LYS A 46 14.81 1.46 14.57
N GLU A 47 15.51 0.50 15.17
CA GLU A 47 16.74 -0.10 14.61
C GLU A 47 17.79 0.95 14.21
N GLY A 48 18.02 1.96 15.06
CA GLY A 48 18.97 3.04 14.79
C GLY A 48 18.58 3.91 13.59
N GLY A 49 17.28 4.04 13.30
CA GLY A 49 16.75 4.85 12.19
C GLY A 49 16.62 4.09 10.86
N ARG A 50 16.90 2.79 10.83
CA ARG A 50 16.74 1.95 9.62
C ARG A 50 15.30 1.52 9.40
N VAL A 51 14.47 1.56 10.43
CA VAL A 51 13.04 1.25 10.35
C VAL A 51 12.26 2.44 10.88
N LEU A 52 11.21 2.84 10.19
CA LEU A 52 10.28 3.87 10.62
C LEU A 52 8.88 3.27 10.67
N HIS A 53 8.26 3.27 11.84
CA HIS A 53 6.85 2.90 11.99
C HIS A 53 5.99 4.15 12.02
N GLY A 54 4.77 4.05 11.49
CA GLY A 54 3.77 5.11 11.56
C GLY A 54 2.36 4.58 11.38
N ARG A 55 1.40 5.49 11.40
CA ARG A 55 -0.02 5.22 11.13
C ARG A 55 -0.51 6.08 9.99
N LEU A 56 -1.35 5.50 9.14
CA LEU A 56 -2.11 6.19 8.12
C LEU A 56 -3.57 6.28 8.58
N LEU A 57 -4.11 7.48 8.61
CA LEU A 57 -5.50 7.78 8.98
C LEU A 57 -6.32 7.96 7.71
N HIS A 58 -7.58 7.54 7.72
CA HIS A 58 -8.47 7.80 6.58
C HIS A 58 -8.79 9.29 6.51
N SER A 59 -8.58 9.92 5.37
CA SER A 59 -8.82 11.36 5.21
C SER A 59 -10.32 11.65 5.12
N HIS A 60 -10.79 12.62 5.90
CA HIS A 60 -12.18 13.10 5.87
C HIS A 60 -12.45 14.09 4.72
N SER A 61 -11.43 14.45 3.95
CA SER A 61 -11.51 15.48 2.90
C SER A 61 -12.23 15.03 1.62
N GLY A 62 -12.49 13.73 1.44
CA GLY A 62 -13.06 13.17 0.21
C GLY A 62 -14.52 12.72 0.28
N SER A 63 -15.18 12.90 1.42
CA SER A 63 -16.56 12.49 1.64
C SER A 63 -17.52 13.68 1.57
N GLY A 64 -18.32 13.74 0.50
CA GLY A 64 -19.52 14.58 0.51
C GLY A 64 -20.45 14.19 1.68
N GLU A 65 -21.33 15.10 2.06
CA GLU A 65 -22.23 15.16 3.25
C GLU A 65 -23.02 13.88 3.66
N ASN A 66 -22.83 12.73 3.01
CA ASN A 66 -23.49 11.46 3.30
C ASN A 66 -22.53 10.27 3.47
N SER A 67 -21.29 10.45 3.95
CA SER A 67 -20.45 9.30 4.33
C SER A 67 -20.63 8.96 5.81
N THR A 68 -21.21 7.81 6.08
CA THR A 68 -21.10 7.06 7.33
C THR A 68 -19.69 6.46 7.50
N ASP A 69 -18.63 7.27 7.33
CA ASP A 69 -17.20 6.88 7.45
C ASP A 69 -16.74 6.89 8.92
N GLU A 70 -17.66 6.69 9.87
CA GLU A 70 -17.32 6.44 11.26
C GLU A 70 -16.67 5.05 11.37
N ALA A 71 -15.37 5.07 11.70
CA ALA A 71 -14.51 3.95 12.08
C ALA A 71 -13.81 3.16 10.97
N VAL A 72 -13.24 3.82 9.95
CA VAL A 72 -12.12 3.20 9.22
C VAL A 72 -10.91 3.11 10.15
N ALA A 73 -10.54 1.89 10.52
CA ALA A 73 -9.38 1.66 11.40
C ALA A 73 -8.08 2.19 10.76
N PRO A 74 -7.17 2.78 11.56
CA PRO A 74 -5.87 3.20 11.06
C PRO A 74 -5.10 2.04 10.41
N LEU A 75 -4.34 2.36 9.36
CA LEU A 75 -3.38 1.43 8.79
C LEU A 75 -2.02 1.64 9.44
N ARG A 76 -1.29 0.55 9.69
CA ARG A 76 0.11 0.58 10.10
C ARG A 76 1.01 0.71 8.88
N LEU A 77 1.93 1.66 8.96
CA LEU A 77 3.01 1.87 8.01
C LEU A 77 4.34 1.40 8.63
N GLU A 78 5.14 0.72 7.83
CA GLU A 78 6.51 0.34 8.15
C GLU A 78 7.39 0.63 6.93
N LEU A 79 8.34 1.55 7.10
CA LEU A 79 9.36 1.87 6.11
C LEU A 79 10.70 1.31 6.57
N ARG A 80 11.31 0.43 5.78
CA ARG A 80 12.60 -0.20 6.07
C ARG A 80 13.64 0.23 5.04
N LEU A 81 14.79 0.68 5.52
CA LEU A 81 15.89 1.20 4.73
C LEU A 81 17.01 0.14 4.68
N PHE A 82 17.29 -0.36 3.48
CA PHE A 82 18.33 -1.33 3.23
C PHE A 82 19.57 -0.61 2.69
N ARG A 83 20.71 -0.91 3.29
CA ARG A 83 22.00 -0.43 2.77
C ARG A 83 22.40 -1.31 1.60
N ASP A 84 22.83 -0.66 0.53
CA ASP A 84 23.52 -1.33 -0.56
C ASP A 84 24.86 -1.88 -0.03
N LYS A 85 25.12 -3.17 -0.29
CA LYS A 85 26.36 -3.84 0.10
C LYS A 85 27.59 -3.32 -0.67
N VAL A 86 27.38 -2.69 -1.83
CA VAL A 86 28.46 -2.17 -2.70
C VAL A 86 28.91 -0.78 -2.28
N SER A 87 27.97 0.15 -2.09
CA SER A 87 28.30 1.55 -1.77
C SER A 87 28.17 1.92 -0.29
N GLY A 88 27.61 1.05 0.56
CA GLY A 88 27.32 1.36 1.97
C GLY A 88 26.24 2.44 2.18
N SER A 89 25.68 2.99 1.10
CA SER A 89 24.61 3.97 1.10
C SER A 89 23.23 3.31 1.14
N CYS A 90 22.16 4.05 1.45
CA CYS A 90 20.80 3.49 1.44
C CYS A 90 20.38 3.23 -0.01
N GLY A 91 20.45 1.98 -0.48
CA GLY A 91 20.16 1.64 -1.87
C GLY A 91 18.70 1.31 -2.14
N ILE A 92 17.98 0.78 -1.15
CA ILE A 92 16.60 0.30 -1.31
C ILE A 92 15.76 0.68 -0.09
N ALA A 93 14.56 1.20 -0.32
CA ALA A 93 13.56 1.42 0.71
C ALA A 93 12.35 0.52 0.46
N ARG A 94 11.91 -0.20 1.50
CA ARG A 94 10.71 -1.05 1.46
C ARG A 94 9.61 -0.42 2.30
N LEU A 95 8.49 -0.10 1.66
CA LEU A 95 7.30 0.38 2.33
C LEU A 95 6.28 -0.76 2.47
N THR A 96 5.86 -1.03 3.69
CA THR A 96 4.81 -2.00 4.01
C THR A 96 3.63 -1.28 4.65
N ILE A 97 2.43 -1.52 4.13
CA ILE A 97 1.18 -1.01 4.69
C ILE A 97 0.33 -2.21 5.08
N SER A 98 -0.20 -2.20 6.29
CA SER A 98 -1.00 -3.30 6.83
C SER A 98 -2.13 -2.79 7.72
N GLU A 99 -3.22 -3.54 7.79
CA GLU A 99 -4.27 -3.33 8.79
C GLU A 99 -3.75 -3.76 10.17
N GLU A 100 -4.07 -2.99 11.21
CA GLU A 100 -3.65 -3.31 12.59
C GLU A 100 -4.36 -4.55 13.16
N ALA A 101 -5.66 -4.67 12.91
CA ALA A 101 -6.49 -5.79 13.33
C ALA A 101 -7.44 -6.22 12.19
N PRO A 102 -6.93 -6.83 11.11
CA PRO A 102 -7.78 -7.26 10.01
C PRO A 102 -8.67 -8.43 10.46
N ALA A 103 -9.92 -8.47 9.98
CA ALA A 103 -10.84 -9.59 10.25
C ALA A 103 -10.28 -10.95 9.78
N SER A 104 -9.41 -10.93 8.78
CA SER A 104 -8.65 -12.09 8.30
C SER A 104 -7.24 -11.64 7.88
N PRO A 105 -6.18 -12.42 8.17
CA PRO A 105 -4.82 -12.06 7.75
C PRO A 105 -4.74 -11.77 6.25
N ARG A 106 -4.13 -10.64 5.89
CA ARG A 106 -3.84 -10.33 4.48
C ARG A 106 -2.73 -11.24 3.98
N PHE A 107 -2.87 -11.70 2.74
CA PHE A 107 -1.84 -12.51 2.08
C PHE A 107 -0.50 -11.76 2.05
N ARG A 108 0.58 -12.47 2.39
CA ARG A 108 1.96 -11.96 2.33
C ARG A 108 2.76 -12.87 1.41
N LEU A 109 3.37 -12.29 0.38
CA LEU A 109 4.42 -12.96 -0.37
C LEU A 109 5.60 -13.21 0.58
N ARG A 110 6.10 -14.44 0.60
CA ARG A 110 7.19 -14.84 1.49
C ARG A 110 8.53 -14.50 0.86
N GLU A 111 9.55 -14.38 1.70
CA GLU A 111 10.94 -14.41 1.24
C GLU A 111 11.20 -15.72 0.50
N GLY A 112 11.94 -15.66 -0.61
CA GLY A 112 12.14 -16.78 -1.53
C GLY A 112 11.09 -16.91 -2.65
N ASP A 113 9.87 -16.36 -2.50
CA ASP A 113 8.86 -16.40 -3.57
C ASP A 113 9.19 -15.43 -4.72
N VAL A 114 9.82 -14.30 -4.38
CA VAL A 114 10.17 -13.22 -5.33
C VAL A 114 11.49 -12.54 -4.95
N VAL A 115 11.78 -12.43 -3.65
CA VAL A 115 13.06 -11.90 -3.14
C VAL A 115 14.00 -13.08 -2.90
N MET A 116 14.98 -13.24 -3.79
CA MET A 116 16.06 -14.22 -3.62
C MET A 116 17.03 -13.69 -2.56
N GLY A 117 17.53 -14.58 -1.68
CA GLY A 117 18.27 -14.24 -0.46
C GLY A 117 19.53 -13.37 -0.63
N ASP A 118 20.01 -13.17 -1.86
CA ASP A 118 21.16 -12.30 -2.18
C ASP A 118 20.89 -10.80 -1.88
N LEU A 119 19.65 -10.43 -1.55
CA LEU A 119 19.24 -9.11 -1.09
C LEU A 119 19.07 -9.00 0.44
N GLU A 120 19.33 -10.06 1.21
CA GLU A 120 19.33 -9.99 2.67
C GLU A 120 20.69 -9.55 3.22
N PRO A 121 20.75 -8.71 4.27
CA PRO A 121 21.98 -8.14 4.81
C PRO A 121 23.02 -9.16 5.26
#